data_AF-A0A955J2I0-F1
#
_entry.id   AF-A0A955J2I0-F1
#
_cell.length_a   1.000
_cell.length_b   1.000
_cell.length_c   1.000
_cell.angle_alpha   90.00
_cell.angle_beta   90.00
_cell.angle_gamma   90.00
#
_symmetry.space_group_name_H-M   'P 1'
#
loop_
_entity.id
_entity.type
_entity.pdbx_description
1 polymer ?
#
loop_
_entity_poly.entity_id
_entity_poly.type
_entity_poly.pdbx_seq_one_letter_code
_entity_poly.pdbx_strand_id
1 'polypeptide(L)'
;MDTQQNIQPQGVPEQPKAKWYKNKKWIALIVALLVTASLIVSYFIFNRDADAPSAAKTSTQTESDSDEIPLAINPIDETKIPLGDNKVSTEAKQGYIFSCQTSFNGGGASDSNSWIDTANNTWDATKKVSVSGAVEWPNASYEASVSGGTRTITGNNLPINGQTTGVYPVQSSDPAYQYDKNPNEIAEQSLSLSFPATPSNADSPSCVDMGAVGVLMDGVVLFNGLDAGGRDAAAYETLDSCDGHPEMTDEYHHHGVPSCILSKYNEPSTSTLVGYAYDGYGIYVERDKNGDLLTNENLDECHGHTSIVDWDGEKVKLYHYVATMEYPYVVGCFRATPQVMSTQTASLPERQTPPLRR
;
A
#
# COMPACT_ATOMS: atom_id res chain seq x y z
N MET A 1 -59.02 34.68 5.43
CA MET A 1 -59.09 36.14 5.61
C MET A 1 -58.06 36.51 6.65
N ASP A 2 -57.06 37.25 6.19
CA ASP A 2 -55.97 37.82 6.98
C ASP A 2 -56.43 38.47 8.28
N THR A 3 -55.61 38.32 9.33
CA THR A 3 -55.21 39.49 10.11
C THR A 3 -53.90 39.20 10.84
N GLN A 4 -52.91 40.02 10.51
CA GLN A 4 -51.57 40.02 11.05
C GLN A 4 -51.49 40.57 12.49
N GLN A 5 -50.59 39.93 13.26
CA GLN A 5 -49.60 40.47 14.21
C GLN A 5 -49.92 41.69 15.08
N ASN A 6 -49.64 41.54 16.38
CA ASN A 6 -48.82 42.54 17.08
C ASN A 6 -47.97 41.85 18.17
N ILE A 7 -46.66 41.72 17.91
CA ILE A 7 -45.66 41.20 18.84
C ILE A 7 -44.99 42.40 19.51
N GLN A 8 -45.05 42.46 20.84
CA GLN A 8 -44.29 43.41 21.66
C GLN A 8 -42.82 42.95 21.78
N PRO A 9 -41.81 43.84 21.66
CA PRO A 9 -40.42 43.44 21.82
C PRO A 9 -40.08 43.22 23.31
N GLN A 10 -39.61 42.01 23.64
CA GLN A 10 -39.02 41.66 24.93
C GLN A 10 -37.63 42.30 25.05
N GLY A 11 -37.35 42.90 26.21
CA GLY A 11 -36.10 43.61 26.50
C GLY A 11 -34.86 42.71 26.49
N VAL A 12 -33.74 43.29 26.07
CA VAL A 12 -32.40 42.68 26.14
C VAL A 12 -31.93 42.67 27.60
N PRO A 13 -31.50 41.53 28.16
CA PRO A 13 -30.90 41.52 29.50
C PRO A 13 -29.48 42.09 29.47
N GLU A 14 -29.25 43.05 30.37
CA GLU A 14 -27.97 43.74 30.57
C GLU A 14 -26.90 42.77 31.13
N GLN A 15 -25.77 42.63 30.44
CA GLN A 15 -24.64 41.80 30.86
C GLN A 15 -23.88 42.46 32.04
N PRO A 16 -23.49 41.74 33.10
CA PRO A 16 -22.74 42.33 34.20
C PRO A 16 -21.30 42.66 33.77
N LYS A 17 -20.91 43.94 33.91
CA LYS A 17 -19.55 44.42 33.67
C LYS A 17 -18.56 43.74 34.64
N ALA A 18 -17.64 42.94 34.09
CA ALA A 18 -16.54 42.36 34.86
C ALA A 18 -15.62 43.46 35.44
N LYS A 19 -15.56 43.56 36.78
CA LYS A 19 -14.61 44.42 37.48
C LYS A 19 -13.23 43.78 37.47
N TRP A 20 -12.33 44.30 36.64
CA TRP A 20 -10.91 43.97 36.67
C TRP A 20 -10.24 44.62 37.89
N TYR A 21 -9.90 43.82 38.90
CA TYR A 21 -9.08 44.27 40.03
C TYR A 21 -7.61 44.43 39.60
N LYS A 22 -7.14 45.68 39.55
CA LYS A 22 -5.71 46.02 39.40
C LYS A 22 -4.93 45.66 40.67
N ASN A 23 -4.47 44.42 40.79
CA ASN A 23 -3.53 44.03 41.85
C ASN A 23 -2.11 43.86 41.29
N LYS A 24 -1.39 44.99 41.14
CA LYS A 24 0.01 45.05 40.67
C LYS A 24 1.01 44.22 41.49
N LYS A 25 0.62 43.75 42.68
CA LYS A 25 1.47 42.93 43.56
C LYS A 25 1.55 41.45 43.15
N TRP A 26 0.58 40.92 42.41
CA TRP A 26 0.58 39.51 41.96
C TRP A 26 1.37 39.28 40.67
N ILE A 27 1.41 40.28 39.79
CA ILE A 27 2.19 40.21 38.54
C ILE A 27 3.70 40.19 38.82
N ALA A 28 4.17 40.93 39.84
CA ALA A 28 5.57 40.92 40.25
C ALA A 28 6.02 39.56 40.82
N LEU A 29 5.13 38.83 41.51
CA LEU A 29 5.41 37.49 42.04
C LEU A 29 5.48 36.42 40.94
N ILE A 30 4.66 36.52 39.90
CA ILE A 30 4.66 35.59 38.76
C ILE A 30 5.92 35.79 37.90
N VAL A 31 6.35 37.04 37.69
CA VAL A 31 7.58 37.33 36.92
C VAL A 31 8.84 36.87 37.66
N ALA A 32 8.89 36.97 38.99
CA ALA A 32 10.03 36.49 39.79
C ALA A 32 10.14 34.94 39.82
N LEU A 33 9.01 34.23 39.77
CA LEU A 33 8.98 32.76 39.66
C LEU A 33 9.42 32.25 38.29
N LEU A 34 9.12 32.98 37.21
CA LEU A 34 9.55 32.60 35.85
C LEU A 34 11.05 32.85 35.61
N VAL A 35 11.64 33.88 36.22
CA VAL A 35 13.09 34.16 36.09
C VAL A 35 13.95 33.18 36.89
N THR A 36 13.44 32.63 37.99
CA THR A 36 14.17 31.62 38.80
C THR A 36 14.08 30.22 38.19
N ALA A 37 12.98 29.87 37.52
CA ALA A 37 12.85 28.61 36.77
C ALA A 37 13.82 28.52 35.57
N SER A 38 14.02 29.61 34.82
CA SER A 38 14.94 29.62 33.66
C SER A 38 16.43 29.53 34.02
N LEU A 39 16.82 29.90 35.25
CA LEU A 39 18.21 29.77 35.72
C LEU A 39 18.53 28.35 36.21
N ILE A 40 17.53 27.60 36.70
CA ILE A 40 17.71 26.21 37.14
C ILE A 40 17.82 25.27 35.93
N VAL A 41 17.03 25.50 34.87
CA VAL A 41 17.11 24.70 33.63
C VAL A 41 18.48 24.88 32.93
N SER A 42 19.03 26.09 32.96
CA SER A 42 20.37 26.37 32.41
C SER A 42 21.52 25.69 33.19
N TYR A 43 21.34 25.44 34.50
CA TYR A 43 22.36 24.74 35.32
C TYR A 43 22.37 23.22 35.08
N PHE A 44 21.22 22.62 34.75
CA PHE A 44 21.12 21.18 34.45
C PHE A 44 21.49 20.81 33.01
N ILE A 45 21.48 21.76 32.06
CA ILE A 45 21.88 21.52 30.67
C ILE A 45 23.42 21.53 30.49
N PHE A 46 24.17 22.16 31.38
CA PHE A 46 25.64 22.34 31.23
C PHE A 46 26.53 21.37 32.03
N ASN A 47 25.97 20.48 32.86
CA ASN A 47 26.76 19.72 33.84
C ASN A 47 26.49 18.20 33.87
N ARG A 48 26.17 17.59 32.71
CA ARG A 48 26.00 16.14 32.60
C ARG A 48 26.91 15.49 31.56
N ASP A 49 28.20 15.77 31.66
CA ASP A 49 29.26 14.94 31.07
C ASP A 49 30.22 14.48 32.19
N ALA A 50 30.01 13.26 32.66
CA ALA A 50 31.05 12.34 33.15
C ALA A 50 30.38 11.08 33.72
N ASP A 51 30.88 9.93 33.27
CA ASP A 51 30.68 8.57 33.79
C ASP A 51 29.43 7.79 33.34
N ALA A 52 29.53 7.20 32.14
CA ALA A 52 28.84 5.96 31.77
C ALA A 52 29.88 4.89 31.35
N PRO A 53 29.75 3.63 31.81
CA PRO A 53 30.71 2.56 31.50
C PRO A 53 30.46 1.93 30.12
N SER A 54 31.58 1.72 29.41
CA SER A 54 31.83 0.82 28.28
C SER A 54 30.62 0.25 27.49
N ALA A 55 30.38 0.85 26.33
CA ALA A 55 29.47 0.35 25.30
C ALA A 55 29.99 -0.95 24.66
N ALA A 56 29.13 -1.97 24.64
CA ALA A 56 29.17 -3.04 23.65
C ALA A 56 28.73 -2.48 22.28
N LYS A 57 29.38 -2.93 21.21
CA LYS A 57 29.18 -2.48 19.83
C LYS A 57 27.76 -2.79 19.34
N THR A 58 26.92 -1.76 19.25
CA THR A 58 25.72 -1.77 18.40
C THR A 58 26.07 -1.05 17.11
N SER A 59 25.87 -1.70 15.97
CA SER A 59 26.09 -1.12 14.64
C SER A 59 25.08 -0.01 14.40
N THR A 60 25.56 1.22 14.29
CA THR A 60 24.80 2.37 13.82
C THR A 60 24.39 2.11 12.36
N GLN A 61 23.10 1.86 12.13
CA GLN A 61 22.53 2.10 10.81
C GLN A 61 22.39 3.61 10.65
N THR A 62 23.02 4.12 9.61
CA THR A 62 22.92 5.52 9.20
C THR A 62 21.55 5.70 8.55
N GLU A 63 20.62 6.40 9.18
CA GLU A 63 19.47 6.99 8.47
C GLU A 63 20.04 7.95 7.43
N SER A 64 20.00 7.57 6.15
CA SER A 64 20.34 8.46 5.05
C SER A 64 19.23 9.48 4.88
N ASP A 65 19.51 10.72 5.27
CA ASP A 65 18.72 11.90 4.94
C ASP A 65 18.93 12.20 3.44
N SER A 66 18.29 11.43 2.55
CA SER A 66 18.43 11.64 1.10
C SER A 66 17.29 12.50 0.57
N ASP A 67 17.56 13.81 0.54
CA ASP A 67 16.90 14.79 -0.35
C ASP A 67 17.22 14.54 -1.85
N GLU A 68 17.95 13.47 -2.19
CA GLU A 68 18.47 13.21 -3.53
C GLU A 68 17.73 12.10 -4.26
N ILE A 69 17.55 12.31 -5.58
CA ILE A 69 17.20 11.33 -6.60
C ILE A 69 17.95 10.01 -6.34
N PRO A 70 17.30 8.83 -6.45
CA PRO A 70 18.00 7.57 -6.21
C PRO A 70 19.25 7.49 -7.09
N LEU A 71 20.38 7.18 -6.46
CA LEU A 71 21.67 6.95 -7.13
C LEU A 71 21.52 5.89 -8.22
N ALA A 72 22.45 5.82 -9.17
CA ALA A 72 22.39 4.75 -10.19
C ALA A 72 22.37 3.38 -9.51
N ILE A 73 21.33 2.62 -9.81
CA ILE A 73 21.09 1.26 -9.34
C ILE A 73 21.48 0.31 -10.46
N ASN A 74 21.95 -0.88 -10.11
CA ASN A 74 22.11 -1.92 -11.12
C ASN A 74 20.72 -2.52 -11.39
N PRO A 75 20.19 -2.45 -12.61
CA PRO A 75 18.88 -3.01 -12.89
C PRO A 75 18.87 -4.51 -12.65
N ILE A 76 17.72 -5.02 -12.23
CA ILE A 76 17.48 -6.45 -12.12
C ILE A 76 17.47 -7.06 -13.53
N ASP A 77 18.21 -8.15 -13.71
CA ASP A 77 18.15 -8.97 -14.91
C ASP A 77 16.81 -9.72 -14.94
N GLU A 78 15.89 -9.29 -15.79
CA GLU A 78 14.55 -9.89 -15.94
C GLU A 78 14.58 -11.39 -16.32
N THR A 79 15.72 -11.88 -16.81
CA THR A 79 15.91 -13.31 -17.13
C THR A 79 16.34 -14.14 -15.92
N LYS A 80 16.66 -13.49 -14.79
CA LYS A 80 17.21 -14.10 -13.56
C LYS A 80 16.73 -13.39 -12.30
N ILE A 81 15.44 -13.09 -12.23
CA ILE A 81 14.83 -12.47 -11.04
C ILE A 81 14.97 -13.45 -9.86
N PRO A 82 15.45 -13.03 -8.69
CA PRO A 82 15.52 -13.91 -7.51
C PRO A 82 14.13 -14.45 -7.13
N LEU A 83 14.01 -15.78 -7.01
CA LEU A 83 12.77 -16.43 -6.63
C LEU A 83 12.44 -16.16 -5.14
N GLY A 84 11.18 -15.82 -4.86
CA GLY A 84 10.65 -15.53 -3.53
C GLY A 84 10.34 -16.75 -2.64
N ASP A 85 10.50 -17.96 -3.15
CA ASP A 85 10.19 -19.19 -2.42
C ASP A 85 10.91 -19.28 -1.07
N ASN A 86 10.17 -19.73 -0.05
CA ASN A 86 10.63 -19.82 1.34
C ASN A 86 11.02 -18.48 1.99
N LYS A 87 10.72 -17.34 1.35
CA LYS A 87 10.90 -16.01 1.96
C LYS A 87 9.65 -15.55 2.72
N VAL A 88 9.17 -16.41 3.61
CA VAL A 88 8.14 -16.12 4.62
C VAL A 88 8.80 -16.05 5.99
N SER A 89 8.41 -15.07 6.80
CA SER A 89 8.98 -14.80 8.12
C SER A 89 7.87 -14.56 9.14
N THR A 90 8.17 -14.77 10.43
CA THR A 90 7.33 -14.42 11.59
C THR A 90 7.70 -13.07 12.21
N GLU A 91 8.58 -12.33 11.55
CA GLU A 91 9.01 -10.98 11.91
C GLU A 91 9.37 -10.20 10.64
N ALA A 92 9.36 -8.88 10.72
CA ALA A 92 9.74 -8.02 9.61
C ALA A 92 11.20 -8.26 9.19
N LYS A 93 11.43 -8.47 7.89
CA LYS A 93 12.75 -8.78 7.34
C LYS A 93 12.82 -8.39 5.87
N GLN A 94 13.85 -7.63 5.50
CA GLN A 94 14.08 -7.16 4.13
C GLN A 94 14.08 -8.32 3.13
N GLY A 95 13.28 -8.18 2.06
CA GLY A 95 13.11 -9.21 1.03
C GLY A 95 12.28 -10.43 1.44
N TYR A 96 11.54 -10.37 2.56
CA TYR A 96 10.64 -11.42 3.03
C TYR A 96 9.23 -10.86 3.24
N ILE A 97 8.24 -11.75 3.23
CA ILE A 97 6.90 -11.44 3.73
C ILE A 97 6.84 -11.82 5.21
N PHE A 98 6.60 -10.85 6.08
CA PHE A 98 6.18 -11.11 7.45
C PHE A 98 4.71 -11.51 7.43
N SER A 99 4.43 -12.82 7.45
CA SER A 99 3.07 -13.34 7.32
C SER A 99 2.43 -13.64 8.67
N CYS A 100 1.14 -13.32 8.79
CA CYS A 100 0.32 -13.71 9.95
C CYS A 100 0.02 -15.22 9.94
N GLN A 101 0.22 -15.89 8.81
CA GLN A 101 0.07 -17.32 8.62
C GLN A 101 1.41 -17.97 8.25
N THR A 102 1.75 -19.09 8.88
CA THR A 102 2.99 -19.84 8.58
C THR A 102 2.73 -21.25 8.04
N SER A 103 1.48 -21.61 7.79
CA SER A 103 1.08 -22.91 7.26
C SER A 103 0.20 -22.70 6.04
N PHE A 104 0.63 -23.20 4.89
CA PHE A 104 -0.06 -23.04 3.62
C PHE A 104 -0.54 -24.41 3.13
N ASN A 105 -1.85 -24.54 2.90
CA ASN A 105 -2.49 -25.79 2.48
C ASN A 105 -3.23 -25.64 1.15
N GLY A 106 -3.08 -24.49 0.48
CA GLY A 106 -3.67 -24.23 -0.83
C GLY A 106 -2.85 -24.89 -1.94
N GLY A 107 -3.50 -25.03 -3.10
CA GLY A 107 -2.80 -25.30 -4.36
C GLY A 107 -2.53 -24.00 -5.11
N GLY A 108 -1.77 -24.08 -6.18
CA GLY A 108 -1.61 -23.02 -7.17
C GLY A 108 -1.30 -23.64 -8.52
N ALA A 109 -0.82 -22.83 -9.46
CA ALA A 109 -0.40 -23.32 -10.77
C ALA A 109 0.52 -24.56 -10.68
N SER A 110 0.29 -25.50 -11.60
CA SER A 110 0.76 -26.89 -11.48
C SER A 110 2.07 -27.20 -12.22
N ASP A 111 2.47 -26.35 -13.17
CA ASP A 111 3.71 -26.49 -13.92
C ASP A 111 4.35 -25.11 -14.17
N SER A 112 5.55 -24.87 -13.63
CA SER A 112 6.31 -23.63 -13.80
C SER A 112 7.74 -23.88 -14.30
N ASN A 113 8.03 -25.12 -14.74
CA ASN A 113 9.39 -25.55 -15.10
C ASN A 113 9.97 -24.86 -16.35
N SER A 114 9.15 -24.11 -17.09
CA SER A 114 9.57 -23.41 -18.32
C SER A 114 10.29 -22.09 -18.07
N TRP A 115 10.05 -21.42 -16.93
CA TRP A 115 10.66 -20.13 -16.60
C TRP A 115 11.26 -20.08 -15.19
N ILE A 116 10.99 -21.06 -14.33
CA ILE A 116 11.63 -21.14 -13.00
C ILE A 116 12.87 -22.04 -13.06
N ASP A 117 14.01 -21.47 -12.67
CA ASP A 117 15.27 -22.18 -12.45
C ASP A 117 15.46 -22.43 -10.94
N THR A 118 14.96 -23.57 -10.49
CA THR A 118 15.05 -23.98 -9.08
C THR A 118 16.48 -24.28 -8.63
N ALA A 119 17.41 -24.58 -9.54
CA ALA A 119 18.80 -24.84 -9.20
C ALA A 119 19.56 -23.55 -8.85
N ASN A 120 19.21 -22.44 -9.52
CA ASN A 120 19.77 -21.12 -9.27
C ASN A 120 18.88 -20.22 -8.39
N ASN A 121 17.70 -20.70 -8.00
CA ASN A 121 16.69 -19.93 -7.24
C ASN A 121 16.32 -18.61 -7.92
N THR A 122 16.08 -18.68 -9.23
CA THR A 122 15.69 -17.53 -10.06
C THR A 122 14.54 -17.89 -11.00
N TRP A 123 13.87 -16.89 -11.56
CA TRP A 123 12.91 -17.08 -12.64
C TRP A 123 13.08 -16.04 -13.75
N ASP A 124 12.64 -16.40 -14.95
CA ASP A 124 12.78 -15.61 -16.18
C ASP A 124 11.42 -15.04 -16.59
N ALA A 125 11.18 -13.77 -16.23
CA ALA A 125 9.93 -13.09 -16.57
C ALA A 125 9.70 -13.01 -18.08
N THR A 126 10.77 -12.96 -18.88
CA THR A 126 10.68 -12.84 -20.35
C THR A 126 10.20 -14.11 -21.04
N LYS A 127 10.27 -15.26 -20.36
CA LYS A 127 9.77 -16.55 -20.84
C LYS A 127 8.39 -16.91 -20.29
N LYS A 128 7.92 -16.19 -19.28
CA LYS A 128 6.65 -16.52 -18.61
C LYS A 128 5.51 -16.30 -19.60
N VAL A 129 4.66 -17.31 -19.73
CA VAL A 129 3.46 -17.23 -20.57
C VAL A 129 2.42 -16.33 -19.91
N SER A 130 1.65 -15.61 -20.70
CA SER A 130 0.48 -14.87 -20.25
C SER A 130 -0.82 -15.44 -20.80
N VAL A 131 -1.89 -15.35 -20.04
CA VAL A 131 -3.25 -15.66 -20.50
C VAL A 131 -3.63 -14.65 -21.58
N SER A 132 -4.03 -15.14 -22.75
CA SER A 132 -4.39 -14.29 -23.88
C SER A 132 -5.77 -13.67 -23.67
N GLY A 133 -5.94 -12.42 -24.10
CA GLY A 133 -7.23 -11.75 -24.06
C GLY A 133 -7.10 -10.25 -24.20
N ALA A 134 -8.24 -9.62 -24.42
CA ALA A 134 -8.39 -8.17 -24.36
C ALA A 134 -9.83 -7.85 -23.94
N VAL A 135 -10.23 -8.36 -22.78
CA VAL A 135 -11.58 -8.15 -22.24
C VAL A 135 -11.67 -6.74 -21.65
N GLU A 136 -12.64 -5.96 -22.10
CA GLU A 136 -12.90 -4.60 -21.62
C GLU A 136 -13.95 -4.61 -20.50
N TRP A 137 -13.80 -3.67 -19.56
CA TRP A 137 -14.66 -3.52 -18.38
C TRP A 137 -15.34 -2.15 -18.36
N PRO A 138 -16.39 -1.91 -19.17
CA PRO A 138 -17.00 -0.59 -19.32
C PRO A 138 -17.71 -0.08 -18.05
N ASN A 139 -18.01 -0.96 -17.11
CA ASN A 139 -18.59 -0.62 -15.81
C ASN A 139 -17.53 -0.49 -14.70
N ALA A 140 -16.23 -0.64 -15.02
CA ALA A 140 -15.16 -0.52 -14.04
C ALA A 140 -15.17 0.87 -13.39
N SER A 141 -14.93 0.90 -12.08
CA SER A 141 -15.01 2.11 -11.27
C SER A 141 -13.95 2.10 -10.17
N TYR A 142 -13.33 3.26 -10.00
CA TYR A 142 -12.40 3.55 -8.92
C TYR A 142 -12.50 5.04 -8.59
N GLU A 143 -12.64 5.35 -7.31
CA GLU A 143 -12.64 6.70 -6.79
C GLU A 143 -11.83 6.74 -5.49
N ALA A 144 -10.95 7.73 -5.37
CA ALA A 144 -10.26 8.05 -4.14
C ALA A 144 -10.55 9.50 -3.77
N SER A 145 -10.98 9.74 -2.54
CA SER A 145 -11.30 11.07 -2.04
C SER A 145 -10.74 11.29 -0.64
N VAL A 146 -10.46 12.54 -0.29
CA VAL A 146 -10.04 12.94 1.06
C VAL A 146 -11.06 13.93 1.61
N SER A 147 -11.63 13.62 2.77
CA SER A 147 -12.57 14.49 3.47
C SER A 147 -12.42 14.32 4.98
N GLY A 148 -12.41 15.43 5.72
CA GLY A 148 -12.33 15.40 7.18
C GLY A 148 -11.11 14.67 7.74
N GLY A 149 -9.97 14.68 7.02
CA GLY A 149 -8.74 13.96 7.41
C GLY A 149 -8.78 12.45 7.16
N THR A 150 -9.78 11.95 6.44
CA THR A 150 -9.93 10.54 6.08
C THR A 150 -9.82 10.39 4.57
N ARG A 151 -8.99 9.44 4.10
CA ARG A 151 -9.00 8.99 2.71
C ARG A 151 -10.01 7.85 2.59
N THR A 152 -10.88 7.93 1.59
CA THR A 152 -11.83 6.87 1.25
C THR A 152 -11.60 6.45 -0.19
N ILE A 153 -11.48 5.14 -0.42
CA ILE A 153 -11.36 4.54 -1.73
C ILE A 153 -12.56 3.63 -1.94
N THR A 154 -13.24 3.78 -3.08
CA THR A 154 -14.37 2.95 -3.49
C THR A 154 -14.24 2.51 -4.94
N GLY A 155 -14.75 1.32 -5.26
CA GLY A 155 -14.77 0.80 -6.62
C GLY A 155 -15.46 -0.54 -6.72
N ASN A 156 -15.32 -1.20 -7.87
CA ASN A 156 -15.87 -2.54 -8.12
C ASN A 156 -14.80 -3.59 -8.47
N ASN A 157 -13.54 -3.33 -8.10
CA ASN A 157 -12.40 -4.22 -8.32
C ASN A 157 -12.24 -4.71 -9.77
N LEU A 158 -12.36 -3.77 -10.72
CA LEU A 158 -12.13 -4.01 -12.13
C LEU A 158 -11.17 -2.95 -12.67
N PRO A 159 -10.32 -3.31 -13.65
CA PRO A 159 -9.35 -2.37 -14.19
C PRO A 159 -10.05 -1.24 -14.97
N ILE A 160 -9.68 0.00 -14.67
CA ILE A 160 -10.22 1.23 -15.29
C ILE A 160 -9.32 1.74 -16.44
N ASN A 161 -9.64 2.92 -16.98
CA ASN A 161 -8.82 3.63 -17.98
C ASN A 161 -8.53 2.85 -19.27
N GLY A 162 -9.41 1.92 -19.65
CA GLY A 162 -9.28 1.14 -20.88
C GLY A 162 -8.21 0.03 -20.80
N GLN A 163 -7.73 -0.30 -19.59
CA GLN A 163 -6.96 -1.52 -19.38
C GLN A 163 -7.87 -2.73 -19.62
N THR A 164 -7.31 -3.76 -20.26
CA THR A 164 -7.99 -4.99 -20.58
C THR A 164 -7.37 -6.16 -19.83
N THR A 165 -8.15 -7.23 -19.66
CA THR A 165 -7.69 -8.47 -19.03
C THR A 165 -7.61 -9.62 -20.02
N GLY A 166 -6.97 -10.70 -19.58
CA GLY A 166 -7.03 -12.02 -20.21
C GLY A 166 -8.46 -12.59 -20.22
N VAL A 167 -8.66 -13.64 -21.02
CA VAL A 167 -9.92 -14.41 -21.01
C VAL A 167 -9.83 -15.50 -19.95
N TYR A 168 -10.56 -15.30 -18.85
CA TYR A 168 -10.76 -16.27 -17.78
C TYR A 168 -12.20 -16.82 -17.81
N PRO A 169 -12.44 -18.13 -17.56
CA PRO A 169 -11.46 -19.17 -17.27
C PRO A 169 -10.50 -19.42 -18.43
N VAL A 170 -9.28 -19.89 -18.14
CA VAL A 170 -8.26 -20.08 -19.18
C VAL A 170 -8.78 -21.10 -20.20
N GLN A 171 -8.79 -20.71 -21.47
CA GLN A 171 -9.35 -21.55 -22.53
C GLN A 171 -8.38 -22.68 -22.89
N SER A 172 -8.90 -23.87 -23.19
CA SER A 172 -8.05 -25.02 -23.58
C SER A 172 -7.23 -24.81 -24.86
N SER A 173 -7.56 -23.80 -25.65
CA SER A 173 -6.80 -23.38 -26.84
C SER A 173 -5.67 -22.39 -26.53
N ASP A 174 -5.64 -21.82 -25.33
CA ASP A 174 -4.62 -20.88 -24.90
C ASP A 174 -3.34 -21.65 -24.50
N PRO A 175 -2.13 -21.23 -24.95
CA PRO A 175 -0.87 -21.83 -24.51
C PRO A 175 -0.69 -21.86 -22.99
N ALA A 176 -1.28 -20.93 -22.24
CA ALA A 176 -1.23 -20.86 -20.79
C ALA A 176 -1.93 -22.06 -20.11
N TYR A 177 -2.95 -22.64 -20.75
CA TYR A 177 -3.79 -23.71 -20.18
C TYR A 177 -3.03 -24.95 -19.70
N GLN A 178 -1.86 -25.23 -20.30
CA GLN A 178 -1.03 -26.37 -19.91
C GLN A 178 -0.34 -26.18 -18.55
N TYR A 179 -0.14 -24.93 -18.13
CA TYR A 179 0.56 -24.56 -16.90
C TYR A 179 -0.44 -24.30 -15.77
N ASP A 180 -1.48 -23.53 -16.11
CA ASP A 180 -2.59 -23.21 -15.24
C ASP A 180 -3.88 -23.12 -16.03
N LYS A 181 -4.90 -23.82 -15.55
CA LYS A 181 -6.23 -23.82 -16.15
C LYS A 181 -7.11 -22.71 -15.63
N ASN A 182 -6.74 -22.06 -14.51
CA ASN A 182 -7.52 -21.16 -13.68
C ASN A 182 -9.02 -21.17 -14.03
N PRO A 183 -9.82 -22.01 -13.35
CA PRO A 183 -11.22 -22.26 -13.71
C PRO A 183 -12.17 -21.11 -13.33
N ASN A 184 -11.66 -20.03 -12.74
CA ASN A 184 -12.45 -18.94 -12.20
C ASN A 184 -12.75 -17.88 -13.27
N GLU A 185 -13.77 -17.07 -13.02
CA GLU A 185 -14.13 -15.92 -13.86
C GLU A 185 -13.62 -14.62 -13.22
N ILE A 186 -13.62 -13.52 -13.97
CA ILE A 186 -13.43 -12.19 -13.38
C ILE A 186 -14.82 -11.62 -13.11
N ALA A 187 -15.09 -11.25 -11.86
CA ALA A 187 -16.36 -10.67 -11.44
C ALA A 187 -16.17 -9.38 -10.63
N GLU A 188 -17.18 -8.51 -10.69
CA GLU A 188 -17.24 -7.28 -9.88
C GLU A 188 -17.25 -7.62 -8.37
N GLN A 189 -16.34 -7.00 -7.62
CA GLN A 189 -16.30 -7.10 -6.15
C GLN A 189 -16.44 -5.71 -5.55
N SER A 190 -17.24 -5.54 -4.49
CA SER A 190 -17.35 -4.23 -3.85
C SER A 190 -16.05 -3.90 -3.12
N LEU A 191 -15.39 -2.84 -3.55
CA LEU A 191 -14.21 -2.28 -2.91
C LEU A 191 -14.61 -1.06 -2.08
N SER A 192 -14.32 -1.10 -0.77
CA SER A 192 -14.44 0.05 0.12
C SER A 192 -13.35 0.02 1.19
N LEU A 193 -12.49 1.03 1.16
CA LEU A 193 -11.37 1.21 2.08
C LEU A 193 -11.41 2.62 2.67
N SER A 194 -11.08 2.73 3.95
CA SER A 194 -10.99 4.03 4.61
C SER A 194 -9.86 4.02 5.63
N PHE A 195 -8.99 5.04 5.58
CA PHE A 195 -7.84 5.20 6.47
C PHE A 195 -7.54 6.69 6.67
N PRO A 196 -6.76 7.07 7.70
CA PRO A 196 -6.32 8.45 7.88
C PRO A 196 -5.63 8.99 6.63
N ALA A 197 -5.96 10.20 6.19
CA ALA A 197 -5.37 10.82 5.00
C ALA A 197 -3.86 11.08 5.16
N THR A 198 -3.40 11.17 6.41
CA THR A 198 -1.98 11.23 6.77
C THR A 198 -1.67 10.02 7.65
N PRO A 199 -1.10 8.94 7.09
CA PRO A 199 -0.71 7.76 7.86
C PRO A 199 0.45 8.06 8.81
N SER A 200 0.54 7.28 9.88
CA SER A 200 1.60 7.38 10.87
C SER A 200 2.11 5.98 11.24
N ASN A 201 3.44 5.84 11.34
CA ASN A 201 4.08 4.60 11.77
C ASN A 201 3.45 4.07 13.07
N ALA A 202 3.25 2.76 13.12
CA ALA A 202 3.01 2.05 14.37
C ALA A 202 4.33 1.89 15.16
N ASP A 203 4.22 1.54 16.44
CA ASP A 203 5.41 1.29 17.29
C ASP A 203 6.28 0.13 16.77
N SER A 204 5.67 -0.81 16.04
CA SER A 204 6.34 -1.92 15.39
C SER A 204 5.59 -2.34 14.12
N PRO A 205 6.30 -2.86 13.09
CA PRO A 205 5.66 -3.48 11.94
C PRO A 205 4.67 -4.58 12.33
N SER A 206 3.63 -4.75 11.52
CA SER A 206 2.68 -5.86 11.65
C SER A 206 2.70 -6.77 10.42
N CYS A 207 2.35 -8.03 10.65
CA CYS A 207 2.31 -9.02 9.59
C CYS A 207 1.20 -8.72 8.56
N VAL A 208 1.33 -9.28 7.37
CA VAL A 208 0.26 -9.32 6.37
C VAL A 208 -0.44 -10.67 6.41
N ASP A 209 -1.77 -10.64 6.33
CA ASP A 209 -2.57 -11.84 6.06
C ASP A 209 -2.43 -12.27 4.60
N MET A 210 -2.95 -13.46 4.28
CA MET A 210 -3.14 -13.87 2.89
C MET A 210 -4.14 -12.98 2.17
N GLY A 211 -3.95 -12.82 0.86
CA GLY A 211 -4.82 -12.03 0.02
C GLY A 211 -4.41 -10.56 -0.05
N ALA A 212 -5.40 -9.69 -0.09
CA ALA A 212 -5.25 -8.29 -0.41
C ALA A 212 -4.51 -7.50 0.70
N VAL A 213 -3.53 -6.69 0.29
CA VAL A 213 -2.72 -5.80 1.15
C VAL A 213 -2.75 -4.34 0.71
N GLY A 214 -3.31 -4.08 -0.47
CA GLY A 214 -3.42 -2.74 -1.04
C GLY A 214 -4.46 -2.66 -2.14
N VAL A 215 -4.58 -1.48 -2.72
CA VAL A 215 -5.34 -1.23 -3.94
C VAL A 215 -4.53 -0.31 -4.84
N LEU A 216 -4.46 -0.66 -6.12
CA LEU A 216 -3.82 0.18 -7.12
C LEU A 216 -4.82 1.17 -7.71
N MET A 217 -4.31 2.29 -8.22
CA MET A 217 -5.10 3.36 -8.82
C MET A 217 -5.70 2.99 -10.18
N ASP A 218 -5.42 1.78 -10.67
CA ASP A 218 -6.13 1.16 -11.79
C ASP A 218 -7.45 0.51 -11.40
N GLY A 219 -7.81 0.51 -10.11
CA GLY A 219 -9.06 -0.05 -9.62
C GLY A 219 -8.97 -1.47 -9.10
N VAL A 220 -7.80 -2.12 -9.20
CA VAL A 220 -7.61 -3.53 -8.85
C VAL A 220 -6.90 -3.67 -7.50
N VAL A 221 -7.34 -4.63 -6.69
CA VAL A 221 -6.69 -4.95 -5.42
C VAL A 221 -5.30 -5.55 -5.63
N LEU A 222 -4.38 -5.18 -4.75
CA LEU A 222 -3.03 -5.71 -4.69
C LEU A 222 -2.98 -6.77 -3.59
N PHE A 223 -2.73 -8.02 -3.96
CA PHE A 223 -2.44 -9.11 -3.04
C PHE A 223 -0.97 -9.09 -2.61
N ASN A 224 -0.68 -9.73 -1.47
CA ASN A 224 0.69 -10.00 -1.09
C ASN A 224 1.39 -10.90 -2.12
N GLY A 225 2.72 -11.01 -2.05
CA GLY A 225 3.50 -11.81 -3.00
C GLY A 225 3.33 -13.34 -2.90
N LEU A 226 2.43 -13.85 -2.06
CA LEU A 226 2.24 -15.29 -1.83
C LEU A 226 1.07 -15.85 -2.64
N ASP A 227 1.27 -17.03 -3.22
CA ASP A 227 0.16 -17.86 -3.67
C ASP A 227 -0.45 -18.65 -2.49
N ALA A 228 -1.54 -19.37 -2.72
CA ALA A 228 -2.20 -20.13 -1.65
C ALA A 228 -1.34 -21.28 -1.08
N GLY A 229 -0.26 -21.66 -1.78
CA GLY A 229 0.77 -22.60 -1.35
C GLY A 229 1.94 -21.96 -0.59
N GLY A 230 1.95 -20.63 -0.42
CA GLY A 230 3.04 -19.89 0.23
C GLY A 230 4.29 -19.74 -0.64
N ARG A 231 4.16 -19.87 -1.97
CA ARG A 231 5.23 -19.67 -2.95
C ARG A 231 5.19 -18.27 -3.52
N ASP A 232 6.20 -17.92 -4.30
CA ASP A 232 6.23 -16.67 -5.08
C ASP A 232 5.11 -16.64 -6.13
N ALA A 233 4.02 -15.92 -5.86
CA ALA A 233 2.87 -15.89 -6.76
C ALA A 233 3.19 -15.30 -8.13
N ALA A 234 4.01 -14.25 -8.17
CA ALA A 234 4.40 -13.63 -9.43
C ALA A 234 5.26 -14.56 -10.29
N ALA A 235 5.99 -15.50 -9.69
CA ALA A 235 6.69 -16.53 -10.45
C ALA A 235 5.78 -17.72 -10.82
N TYR A 236 4.91 -18.18 -9.92
CA TYR A 236 4.16 -19.42 -10.09
C TYR A 236 2.81 -19.26 -10.80
N GLU A 237 2.01 -18.25 -10.43
CA GLU A 237 0.65 -18.08 -10.97
C GLU A 237 0.70 -17.64 -12.43
N THR A 238 -0.26 -18.09 -13.24
CA THR A 238 -0.36 -17.66 -14.64
C THR A 238 -1.21 -16.40 -14.71
N LEU A 239 -0.58 -15.31 -15.12
CA LEU A 239 -1.19 -13.99 -15.15
C LEU A 239 -1.54 -13.59 -16.60
N ASP A 240 -2.38 -12.59 -16.79
CA ASP A 240 -2.61 -12.01 -18.12
C ASP A 240 -1.52 -11.00 -18.52
N SER A 241 -1.71 -10.31 -19.65
CA SER A 241 -0.73 -9.34 -20.18
C SER A 241 -0.52 -8.07 -19.32
N CYS A 242 -1.33 -7.87 -18.27
CA CYS A 242 -1.21 -6.78 -17.32
C CYS A 242 -1.02 -7.37 -15.90
N ASP A 243 -0.40 -8.55 -15.81
CA ASP A 243 0.01 -9.24 -14.58
C ASP A 243 -1.08 -9.42 -13.53
N GLY A 244 -2.33 -9.69 -13.95
CA GLY A 244 -3.40 -10.06 -13.03
C GLY A 244 -4.10 -11.37 -13.39
N HIS A 245 -4.84 -11.90 -12.41
CA HIS A 245 -5.65 -13.11 -12.54
C HIS A 245 -6.77 -13.16 -11.48
N PRO A 246 -7.85 -13.92 -11.68
CA PRO A 246 -8.89 -14.13 -10.68
C PRO A 246 -8.56 -15.27 -9.70
N GLU A 247 -8.94 -15.11 -8.44
CA GLU A 247 -8.95 -16.22 -7.47
C GLU A 247 -10.32 -16.93 -7.39
N MET A 248 -10.49 -17.86 -6.44
CA MET A 248 -11.64 -18.76 -6.32
C MET A 248 -12.99 -18.09 -6.00
N THR A 249 -13.00 -16.81 -5.63
CA THR A 249 -14.20 -15.97 -5.47
C THR A 249 -14.39 -14.99 -6.63
N ASP A 250 -13.71 -15.24 -7.75
CA ASP A 250 -13.73 -14.45 -8.99
C ASP A 250 -13.13 -13.04 -8.82
N GLU A 251 -12.35 -12.80 -7.74
CA GLU A 251 -11.67 -11.52 -7.48
C GLU A 251 -10.40 -11.41 -8.33
N TYR A 252 -10.42 -10.51 -9.32
CA TYR A 252 -9.22 -10.18 -10.10
C TYR A 252 -8.25 -9.35 -9.25
N HIS A 253 -6.97 -9.72 -9.27
CA HIS A 253 -5.95 -9.07 -8.43
C HIS A 253 -4.56 -9.14 -9.05
N HIS A 254 -3.66 -8.31 -8.53
CA HIS A 254 -2.22 -8.34 -8.83
C HIS A 254 -1.42 -8.83 -7.63
N HIS A 255 -0.24 -9.42 -7.84
CA HIS A 255 0.72 -9.77 -6.76
C HIS A 255 1.93 -8.82 -6.68
N GLY A 256 1.91 -7.77 -7.49
CA GLY A 256 2.89 -6.68 -7.54
C GLY A 256 2.31 -5.51 -8.34
N VAL A 257 3.05 -4.43 -8.52
CA VAL A 257 2.62 -3.40 -9.48
C VAL A 257 2.80 -3.97 -10.90
N PRO A 258 1.74 -4.08 -11.71
CA PRO A 258 1.78 -4.79 -12.97
C PRO A 258 2.63 -4.07 -14.03
N SER A 259 3.21 -4.84 -14.95
CA SER A 259 4.08 -4.37 -16.04
C SER A 259 3.44 -3.27 -16.88
N CYS A 260 2.14 -3.35 -17.16
CA CYS A 260 1.38 -2.32 -17.86
C CYS A 260 1.37 -0.95 -17.14
N ILE A 261 1.48 -0.94 -15.80
CA ILE A 261 1.67 0.28 -15.00
C ILE A 261 3.15 0.66 -14.94
N LEU A 262 4.05 -0.30 -14.69
CA LEU A 262 5.49 -0.05 -14.61
C LEU A 262 6.03 0.55 -15.92
N SER A 263 5.56 0.09 -17.08
CA SER A 263 5.96 0.59 -18.40
C SER A 263 5.46 2.00 -18.68
N LYS A 264 4.36 2.42 -18.04
CA LYS A 264 3.81 3.78 -18.15
C LYS A 264 4.63 4.79 -17.33
N TYR A 265 5.25 4.35 -16.24
CA TYR A 265 6.03 5.17 -15.32
C TYR A 265 7.51 4.74 -15.33
N ASN A 266 8.18 4.99 -16.45
CA ASN A 266 9.57 4.57 -16.71
C ASN A 266 10.55 5.74 -16.88
N GLU A 267 10.11 6.98 -16.66
CA GLU A 267 10.97 8.16 -16.77
C GLU A 267 11.99 8.21 -15.63
N PRO A 268 13.26 8.57 -15.90
CA PRO A 268 14.29 8.67 -14.87
C PRO A 268 13.96 9.71 -13.80
N SER A 269 14.44 9.48 -12.57
CA SER A 269 14.32 10.40 -11.44
C SER A 269 12.87 10.75 -11.08
N THR A 270 11.98 9.77 -11.18
CA THR A 270 10.56 9.96 -10.88
C THR A 270 10.14 9.14 -9.66
N SER A 271 9.15 9.65 -8.93
CA SER A 271 8.44 8.95 -7.88
C SER A 271 6.96 9.21 -8.11
N THR A 272 6.22 8.16 -8.50
CA THR A 272 4.83 8.27 -8.93
C THR A 272 3.94 7.41 -8.05
N LEU A 273 2.95 8.01 -7.39
CA LEU A 273 1.94 7.30 -6.63
C LEU A 273 1.07 6.46 -7.59
N VAL A 274 0.99 5.16 -7.33
CA VAL A 274 0.22 4.20 -8.13
C VAL A 274 -0.79 3.39 -7.32
N GLY A 275 -0.83 3.53 -6.00
CA GLY A 275 -1.74 2.79 -5.15
C GLY A 275 -1.62 3.17 -3.67
N TYR A 276 -2.38 2.48 -2.84
CA TYR A 276 -2.36 2.62 -1.39
C TYR A 276 -2.35 1.25 -0.73
N ALA A 277 -1.47 1.05 0.24
CA ALA A 277 -1.49 -0.11 1.12
C ALA A 277 -2.59 0.04 2.19
N TYR A 278 -3.02 -1.05 2.82
CA TYR A 278 -4.12 -1.03 3.80
C TYR A 278 -3.80 -0.34 5.12
N ASP A 279 -2.54 -0.06 5.39
CA ASP A 279 -2.12 0.78 6.50
C ASP A 279 -2.15 2.29 6.16
N GLY A 280 -2.57 2.63 4.94
CA GLY A 280 -2.82 3.98 4.46
C GLY A 280 -1.63 4.66 3.79
N TYR A 281 -0.45 4.03 3.79
CA TYR A 281 0.70 4.54 3.05
C TYR A 281 0.55 4.36 1.55
N GLY A 282 1.15 5.27 0.79
CA GLY A 282 1.19 5.18 -0.67
C GLY A 282 2.10 4.06 -1.16
N ILE A 283 1.77 3.56 -2.35
CA ILE A 283 2.59 2.66 -3.14
C ILE A 283 3.12 3.45 -4.34
N TYR A 284 4.43 3.51 -4.51
CA TYR A 284 5.07 4.32 -5.54
C TYR A 284 5.85 3.46 -6.54
N VAL A 285 5.78 3.85 -7.81
CA VAL A 285 6.79 3.48 -8.80
C VAL A 285 7.86 4.56 -8.75
N GLU A 286 9.03 4.18 -8.27
CA GLU A 286 10.19 5.05 -8.18
C GLU A 286 11.27 4.60 -9.17
N ARG A 287 11.89 5.58 -9.81
CA ARG A 287 12.89 5.40 -10.86
C ARG A 287 14.14 6.17 -10.49
N ASP A 288 15.27 5.49 -10.55
CA ASP A 288 16.57 6.11 -10.30
C ASP A 288 16.96 7.10 -11.41
N LYS A 289 18.17 7.68 -11.31
CA LYS A 289 18.67 8.61 -12.33
C LYS A 289 18.83 8.03 -13.74
N ASN A 290 18.80 6.71 -13.90
CA ASN A 290 18.87 6.01 -15.19
C ASN A 290 17.50 5.55 -15.69
N GLY A 291 16.46 5.56 -14.85
CA GLY A 291 15.14 5.00 -15.18
C GLY A 291 14.97 3.55 -14.70
N ASP A 292 15.89 3.05 -13.89
CA ASP A 292 15.81 1.70 -13.32
C ASP A 292 14.92 1.71 -12.05
N LEU A 293 14.21 0.60 -11.81
CA LEU A 293 13.48 0.41 -10.55
C LEU A 293 14.48 0.26 -9.40
N LEU A 294 14.04 0.62 -8.19
CA LEU A 294 14.80 0.30 -6.98
C LEU A 294 14.85 -1.21 -6.73
N THR A 295 15.84 -1.62 -5.93
CA THR A 295 16.04 -2.99 -5.48
C THR A 295 15.80 -3.09 -3.97
N ASN A 296 15.71 -4.32 -3.47
CA ASN A 296 15.59 -4.61 -2.04
C ASN A 296 16.69 -3.93 -1.21
N GLU A 297 17.88 -3.76 -1.76
CA GLU A 297 19.01 -3.09 -1.08
C GLU A 297 18.71 -1.64 -0.69
N ASN A 298 17.74 -1.00 -1.35
CA ASN A 298 17.33 0.37 -1.09
C ASN A 298 16.16 0.49 -0.11
N LEU A 299 15.52 -0.61 0.25
CA LEU A 299 14.26 -0.63 0.98
C LEU A 299 14.43 -1.24 2.38
N ASP A 300 13.53 -0.89 3.28
CA ASP A 300 13.52 -1.38 4.65
C ASP A 300 12.93 -2.80 4.78
N GLU A 301 12.74 -3.25 6.03
CA GLU A 301 12.17 -4.56 6.32
C GLU A 301 10.72 -4.77 5.87
N CYS A 302 9.97 -3.70 5.60
CA CYS A 302 8.61 -3.72 5.10
C CYS A 302 8.50 -3.42 3.60
N HIS A 303 9.63 -3.27 2.92
CA HIS A 303 9.71 -3.01 1.48
C HIS A 303 9.27 -1.58 1.11
N GLY A 304 9.56 -0.63 2.01
CA GLY A 304 9.40 0.80 1.76
C GLY A 304 10.59 1.61 2.25
N HIS A 305 10.47 2.92 2.18
CA HIS A 305 11.43 3.86 2.74
C HIS A 305 10.79 5.23 2.96
N THR A 306 11.54 6.16 3.58
CA THR A 306 11.08 7.54 3.77
C THR A 306 11.86 8.48 2.87
N SER A 307 11.18 9.11 1.92
CA SER A 307 11.74 10.11 1.01
C SER A 307 10.74 11.25 0.80
N ILE A 308 11.11 12.27 0.00
CA ILE A 308 10.18 13.33 -0.41
C ILE A 308 9.34 12.83 -1.59
N VAL A 309 8.03 12.72 -1.39
CA VAL A 309 7.07 12.29 -2.41
C VAL A 309 5.99 13.35 -2.62
N ASP A 310 5.27 13.27 -3.75
CA ASP A 310 4.01 14.00 -3.92
C ASP A 310 2.89 13.26 -3.18
N TRP A 311 2.24 13.92 -2.23
CA TRP A 311 1.11 13.41 -1.48
C TRP A 311 0.01 14.47 -1.47
N ASP A 312 -1.13 14.16 -2.09
CA ASP A 312 -2.27 15.08 -2.24
C ASP A 312 -1.90 16.45 -2.85
N GLY A 313 -0.92 16.48 -3.77
CA GLY A 313 -0.47 17.69 -4.46
C GLY A 313 0.57 18.50 -3.70
N GLU A 314 1.06 18.00 -2.55
CA GLU A 314 2.12 18.62 -1.77
C GLU A 314 3.36 17.73 -1.68
N LYS A 315 4.54 18.35 -1.64
CA LYS A 315 5.80 17.63 -1.40
C LYS A 315 5.98 17.42 0.10
N VAL A 316 6.01 16.17 0.53
CA VAL A 316 6.14 15.79 1.94
C VAL A 316 7.19 14.69 2.09
N LYS A 317 7.96 14.75 3.20
CA LYS A 317 8.83 13.64 3.60
C LYS A 317 7.96 12.60 4.32
N LEU A 318 7.68 11.48 3.66
CA LEU A 318 6.72 10.48 4.10
C LEU A 318 7.23 9.07 3.81
N TYR A 319 6.99 8.14 4.75
CA TYR A 319 7.19 6.73 4.48
C TYR A 319 6.24 6.26 3.37
N HIS A 320 6.70 5.38 2.49
CA HIS A 320 5.87 4.81 1.44
C HIS A 320 6.47 3.48 0.95
N TYR A 321 5.62 2.62 0.38
CA TYR A 321 6.05 1.38 -0.25
C TYR A 321 6.53 1.64 -1.66
N VAL A 322 7.48 0.84 -2.11
CA VAL A 322 8.11 0.99 -3.43
C VAL A 322 7.94 -0.27 -4.24
N ALA A 323 7.49 -0.12 -5.48
CA ALA A 323 7.39 -1.21 -6.44
C ALA A 323 8.77 -1.64 -6.95
N THR A 324 9.06 -2.94 -6.92
CA THR A 324 10.33 -3.53 -7.37
C THR A 324 10.09 -4.79 -8.21
N MET A 325 11.13 -5.25 -8.92
CA MET A 325 11.13 -6.56 -9.58
C MET A 325 11.47 -7.72 -8.63
N GLU A 326 12.01 -7.43 -7.45
CA GLU A 326 12.35 -8.44 -6.47
C GLU A 326 11.20 -8.68 -5.49
N TYR A 327 11.00 -9.95 -5.13
CA TYR A 327 10.10 -10.33 -4.04
C TYR A 327 10.44 -9.58 -2.73
N PRO A 328 9.44 -9.07 -1.96
CA PRO A 328 7.98 -9.24 -2.09
C PRO A 328 7.25 -8.29 -3.05
N TYR A 329 7.96 -7.65 -3.97
CA TYR A 329 7.46 -6.73 -5.01
C TYR A 329 6.93 -5.38 -4.52
N VAL A 330 6.20 -5.34 -3.40
CA VAL A 330 5.64 -4.09 -2.87
C VAL A 330 5.54 -4.06 -1.34
N VAL A 331 4.76 -4.95 -0.71
CA VAL A 331 4.48 -4.89 0.75
C VAL A 331 4.99 -6.16 1.42
N GLY A 332 6.05 -6.04 2.23
CA GLY A 332 6.56 -7.15 3.05
C GLY A 332 5.95 -7.23 4.46
N CYS A 333 5.61 -6.07 5.02
CA CYS A 333 4.84 -5.89 6.26
C CYS A 333 4.12 -4.54 6.24
N PHE A 334 3.19 -4.34 7.17
CA PHE A 334 2.60 -3.02 7.38
C PHE A 334 3.43 -2.19 8.37
N ARG A 335 3.80 -0.97 7.96
CA ARG A 335 4.53 0.01 8.78
C ARG A 335 3.60 0.83 9.67
N ALA A 336 2.37 1.07 9.23
CA ALA A 336 1.29 1.66 10.03
C ALA A 336 0.28 0.59 10.48
N THR A 337 -0.78 1.02 11.16
CA THR A 337 -1.87 0.12 11.57
C THR A 337 -2.79 -0.16 10.38
N PRO A 338 -2.86 -1.42 9.88
CA PRO A 338 -3.71 -1.76 8.74
C PRO A 338 -5.19 -1.59 9.08
N GLN A 339 -5.96 -1.14 8.10
CA GLN A 339 -7.41 -1.11 8.15
C GLN A 339 -7.97 -2.37 7.50
N VAL A 340 -9.04 -2.91 8.09
CA VAL A 340 -9.70 -4.11 7.55
C VAL A 340 -10.56 -3.70 6.35
N MET A 341 -10.38 -4.34 5.20
CA MET A 341 -11.31 -4.17 4.08
C MET A 341 -12.61 -4.93 4.35
N SER A 342 -13.75 -4.35 3.98
CA SER A 342 -14.95 -5.13 3.71
C SER A 342 -15.01 -5.43 2.20
N THR A 343 -14.44 -6.53 1.74
CA THR A 343 -14.80 -7.08 0.43
C THR A 343 -16.12 -7.81 0.56
N GLN A 344 -17.07 -7.50 -0.32
CA GLN A 344 -18.26 -8.30 -0.49
C GLN A 344 -18.48 -8.49 -1.98
N THR A 345 -18.59 -9.74 -2.42
CA THR A 345 -19.02 -10.05 -3.78
C THR A 345 -20.34 -9.35 -4.03
N ALA A 346 -20.37 -8.48 -5.05
CA ALA A 346 -21.59 -7.80 -5.41
C ALA A 346 -22.63 -8.88 -5.74
N SER A 347 -23.74 -8.92 -4.99
CA SER A 347 -24.79 -9.90 -5.25
C SER A 347 -25.27 -9.72 -6.69
N LEU A 348 -24.98 -10.68 -7.58
CA LEU A 348 -25.53 -10.67 -8.93
C LEU A 348 -27.07 -10.60 -8.82
N PRO A 349 -27.75 -9.73 -9.58
CA PRO A 349 -29.20 -9.82 -9.69
C PRO A 349 -29.55 -11.21 -10.22
N GLU A 350 -30.43 -11.90 -9.49
CA GLU A 350 -30.89 -13.26 -9.76
C GLU A 350 -31.15 -13.48 -11.26
N ARG A 351 -30.40 -14.40 -11.89
CA ARG A 351 -30.59 -14.79 -13.29
C ARG A 351 -32.05 -15.21 -13.46
N GLN A 352 -32.85 -14.41 -14.17
CA GLN A 352 -34.16 -14.84 -14.62
C GLN A 352 -33.97 -16.03 -15.55
N THR A 353 -34.17 -17.24 -15.03
CA THR A 353 -34.28 -18.45 -15.84
C THR A 353 -35.39 -18.25 -16.87
N PRO A 354 -35.11 -18.35 -18.18
CA PRO A 354 -36.16 -18.32 -19.19
C PRO A 354 -37.14 -19.47 -18.94
N PRO A 355 -38.46 -19.27 -19.13
CA PRO A 355 -39.43 -20.33 -18.92
C PRO A 355 -39.13 -21.49 -19.88
N LEU A 356 -39.02 -22.69 -19.32
CA LEU A 356 -38.94 -23.94 -20.07
C LEU A 356 -40.11 -24.00 -21.04
N ARG A 357 -39.82 -23.98 -22.35
CA ARG A 357 -40.81 -24.31 -23.37
C ARG A 357 -41.22 -25.77 -23.17
N ARG A 358 -42.50 -25.98 -22.85
CA ARG A 358 -43.15 -27.30 -22.92
C ARG A 358 -43.50 -27.65 -24.36
#